data_AF-A0AA37RGL2-F1
#
_entry.id   AF-A0AA37RGL2-F1
#
_cell.length_a   1.000
_cell.length_b   1.000
_cell.length_c   1.000
_cell.angle_alpha   90.00
_cell.angle_beta   90.00
_cell.angle_gamma   90.00
#
_symmetry.space_group_name_H-M   'P 1'
#
loop_
_entity.id
_entity.type
_entity.pdbx_description
1 polymer ?
#
loop_
_entity_poly.entity_id
_entity_poly.type
_entity_poly.pdbx_seq_one_letter_code
_entity_poly.pdbx_strand_id
1 'polypeptide(L)'
;MARSNKGEIRELGHKDFMTNSGGNMEALREEFTRAIEEAIEECHRIKYNPTTWERMNRQHGAVEAAVRLVTSGDFQAGLKKLLAENRPELTVEAHVLQPRFSALFDRRLIELAQWRLDNAHR
;
A
#
# COMPACT_ATOMS: atom_id res chain seq x y z
N MET A 1 -36.84 60.04 -12.21
CA MET A 1 -35.74 59.36 -11.50
C MET A 1 -35.96 57.87 -11.60
N ALA A 2 -34.96 57.14 -12.09
CA ALA A 2 -35.07 55.78 -12.60
C ALA A 2 -35.21 54.74 -11.48
N ARG A 3 -35.97 53.68 -11.78
CA ARG A 3 -36.06 52.44 -11.00
C ARG A 3 -34.73 51.69 -11.10
N SER A 4 -34.27 51.07 -10.02
CA SER A 4 -33.32 49.96 -10.07
C SER A 4 -33.68 48.94 -9.00
N ASN A 5 -34.17 47.81 -9.50
CA ASN A 5 -34.30 46.52 -8.82
C ASN A 5 -33.05 45.70 -9.20
N LYS A 6 -32.38 45.05 -8.23
CA LYS A 6 -31.32 44.02 -8.38
C LYS A 6 -30.74 43.77 -6.98
N GLY A 7 -30.73 42.59 -6.39
CA GLY A 7 -31.23 41.29 -6.79
C GLY A 7 -31.07 40.34 -5.60
N GLU A 8 -32.05 39.46 -5.41
CA GLU A 8 -31.94 38.28 -4.56
C GLU A 8 -30.65 37.52 -4.90
N ILE A 9 -29.79 37.37 -3.90
CA ILE A 9 -28.66 36.45 -4.00
C ILE A 9 -29.23 35.05 -3.93
N ARG A 10 -29.29 34.44 -5.11
CA ARG A 10 -29.62 33.03 -5.33
C ARG A 10 -28.59 32.13 -4.64
N GLU A 11 -29.11 31.01 -4.16
CA GLU A 11 -28.41 29.82 -3.70
C GLU A 11 -27.06 29.58 -4.40
N LEU A 12 -25.98 29.52 -3.64
CA LEU A 12 -24.77 28.83 -4.04
C LEU A 12 -24.69 27.54 -3.24
N GLY A 13 -24.77 26.43 -3.98
CA GLY A 13 -24.94 25.09 -3.48
C GLY A 13 -23.83 24.65 -2.53
N HIS A 14 -24.26 24.10 -1.40
CA HIS A 14 -23.46 23.33 -0.47
C HIS A 14 -23.18 21.93 -1.05
N LYS A 15 -22.40 21.82 -2.15
CA LYS A 15 -22.07 20.51 -2.76
C LYS A 15 -20.59 20.25 -3.07
N ASP A 16 -19.69 21.18 -2.79
CA ASP A 16 -18.28 21.03 -3.23
C ASP A 16 -17.28 20.66 -2.12
N PHE A 17 -17.74 20.11 -0.97
CA PHE A 17 -16.85 19.77 0.15
C PHE A 17 -16.62 18.26 0.39
N MET A 18 -16.97 17.37 -0.55
CA MET A 18 -16.88 15.91 -0.32
C MET A 18 -15.97 15.10 -1.24
N THR A 19 -15.20 15.70 -2.15
CA THR A 19 -14.43 14.93 -3.15
C THR A 19 -12.91 14.84 -2.96
N ASN A 20 -12.30 15.47 -1.96
CA ASN A 20 -10.83 15.49 -1.84
C ASN A 20 -10.21 14.42 -0.93
N SER A 21 -11.01 13.59 -0.24
CA SER A 21 -10.49 12.56 0.69
C SER A 21 -10.39 11.16 0.08
N GLY A 22 -11.17 10.84 -0.96
CA GLY A 22 -11.12 9.53 -1.64
C GLY A 22 -9.95 9.43 -2.64
N GLY A 23 -9.71 10.47 -3.43
CA GLY A 23 -8.72 10.44 -4.51
C GLY A 23 -7.27 10.28 -4.05
N ASN A 24 -6.90 10.84 -2.88
CA ASN A 24 -5.55 10.69 -2.35
C ASN A 24 -5.27 9.27 -1.84
N MET A 25 -6.28 8.61 -1.24
CA MET A 25 -6.15 7.24 -0.75
C MET A 25 -6.10 6.23 -1.91
N GLU A 26 -6.88 6.43 -2.97
CA GLU A 26 -6.83 5.59 -4.17
C GLU A 26 -5.49 5.72 -4.90
N ALA A 27 -5.01 6.95 -5.10
CA ALA A 27 -3.69 7.20 -5.69
C ALA A 27 -2.57 6.53 -4.89
N LEU A 28 -2.64 6.55 -3.55
CA LEU A 28 -1.67 5.90 -2.68
C LEU A 28 -1.71 4.36 -2.79
N ARG A 29 -2.91 3.78 -2.92
CA ARG A 29 -3.10 2.34 -3.17
C ARG A 29 -2.51 1.91 -4.52
N GLU A 30 -2.68 2.73 -5.55
CA GLU A 30 -2.09 2.50 -6.85
C GLU A 30 -0.56 2.62 -6.82
N GLU A 31 -0.01 3.61 -6.10
CA GLU A 31 1.43 3.74 -5.91
C GLU A 31 2.01 2.53 -5.17
N PHE A 32 1.33 2.06 -4.12
CA PHE A 32 1.73 0.83 -3.44
C PHE A 32 1.68 -0.38 -4.37
N THR A 33 0.64 -0.49 -5.20
CA THR A 33 0.51 -1.58 -6.19
C THR A 33 1.67 -1.57 -7.17
N ARG A 34 2.04 -0.41 -7.73
CA ARG A 34 3.20 -0.27 -8.61
C ARG A 34 4.50 -0.66 -7.92
N ALA A 35 4.72 -0.19 -6.69
CA ALA A 35 5.94 -0.52 -5.95
C ALA A 35 6.08 -2.04 -5.69
N ILE A 36 4.97 -2.72 -5.47
CA ILE A 36 4.92 -4.17 -5.28
C ILE A 36 5.17 -4.92 -6.60
N GLU A 37 4.60 -4.45 -7.71
CA GLU A 37 4.86 -5.00 -9.04
C GLU A 37 6.34 -4.85 -9.44
N GLU A 38 6.93 -3.67 -9.22
CA GLU A 38 8.35 -3.41 -9.46
C GLU A 38 9.27 -4.34 -8.65
N ALA A 39 8.91 -4.62 -7.38
CA ALA A 39 9.67 -5.53 -6.54
C ALA A 39 9.56 -7.00 -6.99
N ILE A 40 8.39 -7.41 -7.47
CA ILE A 40 8.20 -8.73 -8.09
C ILE A 40 9.03 -8.85 -9.37
N GLU A 41 9.03 -7.83 -10.21
CA GLU A 41 9.89 -7.81 -11.40
C GLU A 41 11.37 -7.91 -11.04
N GLU A 42 11.82 -7.18 -10.01
CA GLU A 42 13.19 -7.25 -9.53
C GLU A 42 13.53 -8.65 -8.96
N CYS A 43 12.59 -9.31 -8.29
CA CYS A 43 12.74 -10.73 -7.91
C CYS A 43 13.02 -11.60 -9.14
N HIS A 44 12.26 -11.43 -10.23
CA HIS A 44 12.50 -12.17 -11.48
C HIS A 44 13.86 -11.86 -12.10
N ARG A 45 14.32 -10.61 -12.07
CA ARG A 45 15.64 -10.21 -12.57
C ARG A 45 16.77 -10.93 -11.83
N ILE A 46 16.61 -11.18 -10.52
CA ILE A 46 17.55 -11.98 -9.71
C ILE A 46 17.26 -13.48 -9.74
N LYS A 47 16.41 -13.97 -10.65
CA LYS A 47 16.05 -15.38 -10.81
C LYS A 47 15.35 -15.99 -9.58
N TYR A 48 14.73 -15.16 -8.74
CA TYR A 48 13.82 -15.58 -7.69
C TYR A 48 12.38 -15.46 -8.17
N ASN A 49 11.59 -16.53 -8.06
CA ASN A 49 10.18 -16.54 -8.47
C ASN A 49 9.26 -16.45 -7.22
N PRO A 50 8.63 -15.29 -6.94
CA PRO A 50 7.80 -15.09 -5.75
C PRO A 50 6.35 -15.55 -5.95
N THR A 51 6.13 -16.80 -6.40
CA THR A 51 4.83 -17.30 -6.87
C THR A 51 3.66 -17.12 -5.88
N THR A 52 3.91 -17.29 -4.57
CA THR A 52 2.87 -17.07 -3.55
C THR A 52 2.45 -15.60 -3.49
N TRP A 53 3.40 -14.67 -3.55
CA TRP A 53 3.13 -13.24 -3.52
C TRP A 53 2.36 -12.80 -4.76
N GLU A 54 2.79 -13.23 -5.95
CA GLU A 54 2.08 -12.95 -7.21
C GLU A 54 0.65 -13.46 -7.20
N ARG A 55 0.45 -14.70 -6.72
CA ARG A 55 -0.89 -15.30 -6.60
C ARG A 55 -1.76 -14.46 -5.66
N MET A 56 -1.24 -14.04 -4.52
CA MET A 56 -1.98 -13.22 -3.55
C MET A 56 -2.33 -11.85 -4.11
N ASN A 57 -1.40 -11.18 -4.80
CA ASN A 57 -1.67 -9.89 -5.44
C ASN A 57 -2.77 -10.01 -6.50
N ARG A 58 -2.74 -11.05 -7.34
CA ARG A 58 -3.77 -11.27 -8.36
C ARG A 58 -5.15 -11.56 -7.74
N GLN A 59 -5.20 -12.26 -6.60
CA GLN A 59 -6.46 -12.65 -5.97
C GLN A 59 -7.08 -11.55 -5.11
N HIS A 60 -6.26 -10.69 -4.50
CA HIS A 60 -6.72 -9.79 -3.44
C HIS A 60 -6.33 -8.32 -3.66
N GLY A 61 -5.41 -8.03 -4.58
CA GLY A 61 -4.76 -6.73 -4.71
C GLY A 61 -3.60 -6.55 -3.71
N ALA A 62 -2.69 -5.62 -4.01
CA ALA A 62 -1.41 -5.48 -3.32
C ALA A 62 -1.55 -5.19 -1.81
N VAL A 63 -2.47 -4.29 -1.42
CA VAL A 63 -2.65 -3.91 -0.01
C VAL A 63 -3.18 -5.08 0.83
N GLU A 64 -4.24 -5.73 0.37
CA GLU A 64 -4.84 -6.88 1.08
C GLU A 64 -3.89 -8.08 1.09
N ALA A 65 -3.16 -8.32 -0.01
CA ALA A 65 -2.10 -9.32 -0.04
C ALA A 65 -1.02 -9.03 1.00
N ALA A 66 -0.57 -7.77 1.12
CA ALA A 66 0.43 -7.38 2.11
C ALA A 66 -0.06 -7.64 3.54
N VAL A 67 -1.29 -7.24 3.87
CA VAL A 67 -1.90 -7.53 5.17
C VAL A 67 -1.89 -9.02 5.48
N ARG A 68 -2.35 -9.85 4.54
CA ARG A 68 -2.41 -11.32 4.72
C ARG A 68 -1.04 -11.96 4.86
N LEU A 69 -0.07 -11.53 4.07
CA LEU A 69 1.28 -12.10 4.09
C LEU A 69 1.98 -11.74 5.41
N VAL A 70 1.89 -10.49 5.86
CA VAL A 70 2.50 -10.03 7.11
C VAL A 70 1.81 -10.65 8.35
N THR A 71 0.49 -10.79 8.33
CA THR A 71 -0.26 -11.39 9.46
C THR A 71 -0.24 -12.91 9.49
N SER A 72 0.36 -13.57 8.48
CA SER A 72 0.49 -15.02 8.46
C SER A 72 1.32 -15.53 9.66
N GLY A 73 0.87 -16.59 10.31
CA GLY A 73 1.48 -17.09 11.54
C GLY A 73 2.93 -17.56 11.36
N ASP A 74 3.25 -18.15 10.21
CA ASP A 74 4.60 -18.61 9.90
C ASP A 74 5.41 -17.58 9.12
N PHE A 75 6.74 -17.60 9.33
CA PHE A 75 7.67 -16.94 8.43
C PHE A 75 7.65 -17.62 7.07
N GLN A 76 7.32 -16.83 6.05
CA GLN A 76 7.24 -17.34 4.69
C GLN A 76 8.64 -17.67 4.17
N ALA A 77 8.75 -18.77 3.43
CA ALA A 77 10.02 -19.18 2.82
C ALA A 77 10.61 -18.07 1.92
N GLY A 78 9.75 -17.28 1.26
CA GLY A 78 10.18 -16.13 0.45
C GLY A 78 10.86 -15.03 1.27
N LEU A 79 10.29 -14.65 2.42
CA LEU A 79 10.90 -13.69 3.34
C LEU A 79 12.29 -14.19 3.78
N LYS A 80 12.38 -15.42 4.28
CA LYS A 80 13.65 -16.00 4.72
C LYS A 80 14.70 -16.00 3.62
N LYS A 81 14.30 -16.34 2.38
CA LYS A 81 15.20 -16.37 1.23
C LYS A 81 15.74 -14.99 0.88
N LEU A 82 14.87 -13.99 0.74
CA LEU A 82 15.28 -12.62 0.38
C LEU A 82 16.20 -12.02 1.44
N LEU A 83 15.93 -12.29 2.72
CA LEU A 83 16.81 -11.91 3.81
C LEU A 83 18.19 -12.60 3.76
N ALA A 84 18.23 -13.90 3.45
CA ALA A 84 19.49 -14.63 3.28
C ALA A 84 20.31 -14.13 2.08
N GLU A 85 19.66 -13.59 1.05
CA GLU A 85 20.31 -12.98 -0.12
C GLU A 85 20.69 -11.50 0.08
N ASN A 86 20.53 -10.95 1.30
CA ASN A 86 20.71 -9.52 1.60
C ASN A 86 19.86 -8.59 0.73
N ARG A 87 18.63 -9.01 0.41
CA ARG A 87 17.64 -8.25 -0.37
C ARG A 87 16.36 -7.93 0.44
N PRO A 88 16.45 -7.39 1.67
CA PRO A 88 15.27 -7.09 2.50
C PRO A 88 14.31 -6.11 1.82
N GLU A 89 14.80 -5.22 0.96
CA GLU A 89 14.01 -4.23 0.24
C GLU A 89 13.01 -4.83 -0.75
N LEU A 90 13.18 -6.10 -1.14
CA LEU A 90 12.24 -6.84 -1.99
C LEU A 90 11.15 -7.57 -1.19
N THR A 91 11.13 -7.44 0.13
CA THR A 91 10.12 -8.09 0.98
C THR A 91 8.87 -7.24 1.10
N VAL A 92 7.71 -7.89 1.24
CA VAL A 92 6.44 -7.21 1.52
C VAL A 92 6.53 -6.37 2.79
N GLU A 93 7.21 -6.89 3.82
CA GLU A 93 7.46 -6.21 5.08
C GLU A 93 8.17 -4.86 4.86
N ALA A 94 9.23 -4.82 4.05
CA ALA A 94 9.94 -3.58 3.75
C ALA A 94 9.06 -2.55 3.03
N HIS A 95 8.17 -3.00 2.13
CA HIS A 95 7.19 -2.10 1.50
C HIS A 95 6.16 -1.55 2.47
N VAL A 96 5.66 -2.36 3.41
CA VAL A 96 4.73 -1.92 4.47
C VAL A 96 5.35 -0.86 5.38
N LEU A 97 6.67 -0.93 5.61
CA LEU A 97 7.40 0.00 6.47
C LEU A 97 7.74 1.34 5.80
N GLN A 98 7.54 1.50 4.49
CA GLN A 98 7.88 2.77 3.83
C GLN A 98 6.97 3.90 4.35
N PRO A 99 7.52 5.02 4.86
CA PRO A 99 6.72 6.07 5.49
C PRO A 99 5.60 6.63 4.60
N ARG A 100 5.85 6.70 3.28
CA ARG A 100 4.85 7.14 2.28
C ARG A 100 3.59 6.27 2.27
N PHE A 101 3.70 4.98 2.57
CA PHE A 101 2.58 4.03 2.54
C PHE A 101 1.95 3.79 3.92
N SER A 102 2.47 4.42 4.98
CA SER A 102 2.00 4.21 6.36
C SER A 102 0.50 4.47 6.52
N ALA A 103 -0.10 5.38 5.74
CA ALA A 103 -1.54 5.66 5.77
C ALA A 103 -2.41 4.50 5.26
N LEU A 104 -1.84 3.50 4.56
CA LEU A 104 -2.56 2.32 4.07
C LEU A 104 -2.73 1.23 5.13
N PHE A 105 -1.95 1.31 6.22
CA PHE A 105 -1.80 0.22 7.17
C PHE A 105 -2.03 0.71 8.60
N ASP A 106 -2.61 -0.14 9.43
CA ASP A 106 -2.68 0.17 10.85
C ASP A 106 -1.31 0.01 11.52
N ARG A 107 -1.17 0.63 12.69
CA ARG A 107 0.07 0.60 13.47
C ARG A 107 0.50 -0.82 13.84
N ARG A 108 -0.44 -1.73 14.09
CA ARG A 108 -0.14 -3.11 14.49
C ARG A 108 0.50 -3.87 13.34
N LEU A 109 0.05 -3.64 12.10
CA LEU A 109 0.64 -4.24 10.93
C LEU A 109 2.07 -3.73 10.68
N ILE A 110 2.30 -2.43 10.86
CA ILE A 110 3.63 -1.82 10.75
C ILE A 110 4.59 -2.43 11.79
N GLU A 111 4.15 -2.52 13.05
CA GLU A 111 4.94 -3.14 14.12
C GLU A 111 5.22 -4.63 13.84
N LEU A 112 4.24 -5.36 13.30
CA LEU A 112 4.42 -6.77 12.92
C LEU A 112 5.37 -6.93 11.73
N ALA A 113 5.30 -6.07 10.72
CA ALA A 113 6.22 -6.08 9.59
C ALA A 113 7.67 -5.88 10.04
N GLN A 114 7.91 -4.90 10.92
CA GLN A 114 9.23 -4.69 11.52
C GLN A 114 9.70 -5.92 12.31
N TRP A 115 8.85 -6.43 13.20
CA TRP A 115 9.17 -7.62 13.99
C TRP A 115 9.53 -8.82 13.10
N ARG A 116 8.84 -9.00 11.96
CA ARG A 116 9.13 -10.09 11.03
C ARG A 116 10.51 -9.95 10.39
N LEU A 117 10.89 -8.76 9.92
CA LEU A 117 12.22 -8.52 9.38
C LEU A 117 13.31 -8.81 10.41
N ASP A 118 13.10 -8.38 11.65
CA ASP A 118 14.08 -8.54 12.73
C ASP A 118 14.25 -10.00 13.19
N ASN A 119 13.23 -10.85 12.99
CA ASN A 119 13.18 -12.20 13.58
C ASN A 119 13.13 -13.35 12.58
N ALA A 120 12.92 -13.11 11.29
CA ALA A 120 12.84 -14.18 10.28
C ALA A 120 14.17 -14.91 10.01
N HIS A 121 15.29 -14.37 10.48
CA HIS A 121 16.62 -15.02 10.44
C HIS A 121 16.79 -16.17 11.43
N ARG A 122 15.84 -16.35 12.36
CA ARG A 122 15.91 -17.37 13.42
C ARG A 122 15.44 -18.76 12.96
#